data_AF-A0AAE1BF44-F1
#
_entry.id   AF-A0AAE1BF44-F1
#
_cell.length_a   1.000
_cell.length_b   1.000
_cell.length_c   1.000
_cell.angle_alpha   90.00
_cell.angle_beta   90.00
_cell.angle_gamma   90.00
#
_symmetry.space_group_name_H-M   'P 1'
#
loop_
_entity.id
_entity.type
_entity.pdbx_description
1 polymer ?
#
loop_
_entity_poly.entity_id
_entity_poly.type
_entity_poly.pdbx_seq_one_letter_code
_entity_poly.pdbx_strand_id
1 'polypeptide(L)'
;MPKPKKHVALRRAHAAKAREIYRRPARSPPVALPQTPSSSTSSPATPSSASTRKSLVFSDEVKRGAELYFRLSDEQVRQVKGIYDRLTSNEMMSRCIQGMTQNRNEHLHSRVWRLCPKHRNASKRMVDFATATAVCNYNVGYVNSSLMETLGIEYTTSIDKYLVAKDKAMDTPIRRKMRNKKLKRELEYAAGAF
;
A
#
# COMPACT_ATOMS: atom_id res chain seq x y z
N MET A 1 44.25 15.79 -15.85
CA MET A 1 44.33 14.74 -14.80
C MET A 1 43.22 13.71 -15.03
N PRO A 2 43.52 12.46 -15.43
CA PRO A 2 42.49 11.45 -15.67
C PRO A 2 41.97 10.88 -14.34
N LYS A 3 40.65 10.93 -14.10
CA LYS A 3 40.03 10.45 -12.85
C LYS A 3 40.26 8.93 -12.66
N PRO A 4 40.47 8.43 -11.43
CA PRO A 4 40.87 7.06 -11.17
C PRO A 4 39.78 6.05 -11.59
N LYS A 5 40.19 5.08 -12.43
CA LYS A 5 39.34 4.04 -13.07
C LYS A 5 38.44 3.24 -12.11
N LYS A 6 38.75 3.24 -10.81
CA LYS A 6 38.01 2.54 -9.74
C LYS A 6 36.56 3.03 -9.59
N HIS A 7 36.32 4.33 -9.75
CA HIS A 7 34.99 4.91 -9.52
C HIS A 7 33.99 4.61 -10.65
N VAL A 8 34.49 4.42 -11.88
CA VAL A 8 33.68 4.03 -13.05
C VAL A 8 33.28 2.56 -12.96
N ALA A 9 34.21 1.70 -12.53
CA ALA A 9 33.94 0.28 -12.30
C ALA A 9 32.89 0.07 -11.20
N LEU A 10 32.98 0.82 -10.10
CA LEU A 10 32.01 0.74 -9.00
C LEU A 10 30.60 1.18 -9.42
N ARG A 11 30.49 2.26 -10.22
CA ARG A 11 29.20 2.71 -10.78
C ARG A 11 28.61 1.69 -11.75
N ARG A 12 29.43 1.04 -12.57
CA ARG A 12 28.98 -0.05 -13.46
C ARG A 12 28.49 -1.27 -12.68
N ALA A 13 29.18 -1.64 -11.61
CA ALA A 13 28.76 -2.75 -10.74
C ALA A 13 27.42 -2.45 -10.04
N HIS A 14 27.22 -1.22 -9.55
CA HIS A 14 25.97 -0.81 -8.91
C HIS A 14 24.80 -0.78 -9.90
N ALA A 15 25.04 -0.30 -11.13
CA ALA A 15 24.06 -0.31 -12.21
C ALA A 15 23.69 -1.74 -12.66
N ALA A 16 24.65 -2.67 -12.71
CA ALA A 16 24.39 -4.07 -13.03
C ALA A 16 23.56 -4.76 -11.93
N LYS A 17 23.87 -4.50 -10.66
CA LYS A 17 23.12 -5.04 -9.51
C LYS A 17 21.67 -4.52 -9.48
N ALA A 18 21.45 -3.26 -9.85
CA ALA A 18 20.10 -2.72 -9.99
C ALA A 18 19.31 -3.40 -11.11
N ARG A 19 19.94 -3.70 -12.26
CA ARG A 19 19.27 -4.42 -13.37
C ARG A 19 18.84 -5.83 -12.99
N GLU A 20 19.61 -6.51 -12.14
CA GLU A 20 19.26 -7.84 -11.64
C GLU A 20 18.09 -7.80 -10.64
N ILE A 21 18.11 -6.85 -9.70
CA ILE A 21 17.06 -6.70 -8.69
C ILE A 21 15.70 -6.34 -9.34
N TYR A 22 15.72 -5.57 -10.43
CA TYR A 22 14.51 -5.15 -11.13
C TYR A 22 14.22 -5.95 -12.42
N ARG A 23 14.84 -7.13 -12.56
CA ARG A 23 14.58 -8.03 -13.69
C ARG A 23 13.12 -8.49 -13.63
N ARG A 24 12.27 -7.94 -14.50
CA ARG A 24 10.87 -8.34 -14.60
C ARG A 24 10.79 -9.83 -14.94
N PRO A 25 10.03 -10.65 -14.19
CA PRO A 25 9.74 -12.01 -14.61
C PRO A 25 9.00 -11.96 -15.96
N ALA A 26 9.33 -12.92 -16.84
CA ALA A 26 8.72 -13.02 -18.16
C ALA A 26 7.19 -13.07 -18.03
N ARG A 27 6.51 -12.27 -18.83
CA ARG A 27 5.05 -12.20 -18.85
C ARG A 27 4.51 -13.57 -19.29
N SER A 28 3.80 -14.27 -18.41
CA SER A 28 3.12 -15.51 -18.77
C SER A 28 2.21 -15.27 -19.96
N PRO A 29 2.13 -16.21 -20.93
CA PRO A 29 1.26 -16.06 -22.09
C PRO A 29 -0.21 -15.95 -21.64
N PRO A 30 -1.04 -15.19 -22.38
CA PRO A 30 -2.44 -14.99 -22.03
C PRO A 30 -3.19 -16.32 -22.06
N VAL A 31 -3.79 -16.69 -20.94
CA VAL A 31 -4.74 -17.81 -20.85
C VAL A 31 -5.98 -17.44 -21.67
N ALA A 32 -6.30 -18.27 -22.66
CA ALA A 32 -7.49 -18.10 -23.49
C ALA A 32 -8.76 -18.29 -22.64
N LEU A 33 -9.65 -17.29 -22.68
CA LEU A 33 -10.98 -17.36 -22.07
C LEU A 33 -11.84 -18.41 -22.82
N PRO A 34 -12.56 -19.30 -22.11
CA PRO A 34 -13.46 -20.24 -22.76
C PRO A 34 -14.66 -19.50 -23.36
N GLN A 35 -14.91 -19.75 -24.65
CA GLN A 35 -16.07 -19.25 -25.36
C GLN A 35 -17.34 -19.96 -24.89
N THR A 36 -18.37 -19.19 -24.55
CA THR A 36 -19.72 -19.70 -24.30
C THR A 36 -20.43 -19.92 -25.64
N PRO A 37 -20.95 -21.13 -25.94
CA PRO A 37 -21.72 -21.34 -27.16
C PRO A 37 -23.12 -20.74 -27.04
N SER A 38 -23.46 -19.93 -28.04
CA SER A 38 -24.78 -19.46 -28.40
C SER A 38 -25.74 -20.63 -28.69
N SER A 39 -26.93 -20.62 -28.10
CA SER A 39 -28.06 -21.43 -28.58
C SER A 39 -29.34 -20.61 -28.55
N SER A 40 -30.13 -20.85 -29.59
CA SER A 40 -31.16 -20.03 -30.19
C SER A 40 -32.53 -20.15 -29.54
N THR A 41 -33.28 -19.06 -29.72
CA THR A 41 -34.71 -18.81 -29.58
C THR A 41 -35.64 -19.99 -29.92
N SER A 42 -36.57 -20.29 -29.01
CA SER A 42 -37.98 -20.55 -29.34
C SER A 42 -38.85 -20.37 -28.09
N SER A 43 -39.66 -19.31 -28.07
CA SER A 43 -40.77 -19.13 -27.13
C SER A 43 -41.94 -20.06 -27.49
N PRO A 44 -42.76 -20.45 -26.50
CA PRO A 44 -44.19 -20.31 -26.71
C PRO A 44 -44.89 -19.58 -25.55
N ALA A 45 -46.08 -19.11 -25.90
CA ALA A 45 -46.89 -18.09 -25.26
C ALA A 45 -47.39 -18.41 -23.84
N THR A 46 -47.66 -17.32 -23.13
CA THR A 46 -48.39 -17.20 -21.86
C THR A 46 -49.75 -17.89 -21.86
N PRO A 47 -50.22 -18.32 -20.68
CA PRO A 47 -51.51 -17.83 -20.23
C PRO A 47 -51.43 -17.12 -18.87
N SER A 48 -52.15 -16.00 -18.83
CA SER A 48 -52.65 -15.29 -17.66
C SER A 48 -52.96 -16.20 -16.47
N SER A 49 -52.40 -15.89 -15.29
CA SER A 49 -53.07 -16.12 -14.01
C SER A 49 -52.39 -15.35 -12.87
N ALA A 50 -53.17 -14.46 -12.27
CA ALA A 50 -53.11 -13.96 -10.90
C ALA A 50 -51.74 -13.85 -10.20
N SER A 51 -51.34 -12.59 -9.97
CA SER A 51 -50.37 -12.19 -8.95
C SER A 51 -50.86 -12.62 -7.56
N THR A 52 -50.55 -13.85 -7.16
CA THR A 52 -50.70 -14.27 -5.76
C THR A 52 -49.51 -13.70 -5.00
N ARG A 53 -49.69 -12.49 -4.48
CA ARG A 53 -48.86 -11.89 -3.45
C ARG A 53 -48.87 -12.84 -2.26
N LYS A 54 -47.84 -13.69 -2.12
CA LYS A 54 -47.61 -14.44 -0.88
C LYS A 54 -47.35 -13.42 0.21
N SER A 55 -48.42 -13.03 0.91
CA SER A 55 -48.32 -12.36 2.20
C SER A 55 -47.61 -13.35 3.13
N LEU A 56 -46.32 -13.11 3.36
CA LEU A 56 -45.63 -13.69 4.50
C LEU A 56 -46.38 -13.18 5.73
N VAL A 57 -47.10 -14.10 6.36
CA VAL A 57 -47.80 -13.87 7.61
C VAL A 57 -46.73 -13.51 8.62
N PHE A 58 -46.75 -12.25 9.05
CA PHE A 58 -45.94 -11.77 10.17
C PHE A 58 -46.59 -12.35 11.43
N SER A 59 -46.18 -13.55 11.81
CA SER A 59 -46.55 -14.13 13.09
C SER A 59 -45.66 -13.52 14.16
N ASP A 60 -46.19 -12.50 14.82
CA ASP A 60 -45.68 -11.97 16.08
C ASP A 60 -45.75 -13.05 17.17
N GLU A 61 -44.61 -13.64 17.48
CA GLU A 61 -44.30 -14.12 18.83
C GLU A 61 -42.90 -13.63 19.19
N VAL A 62 -42.84 -12.49 19.86
CA VAL A 62 -41.63 -11.96 20.50
C VAL A 62 -41.26 -12.89 21.67
N LYS A 63 -40.48 -13.94 21.37
CA LYS A 63 -39.82 -14.75 22.40
C LYS A 63 -38.63 -13.96 22.95
N ARG A 64 -38.87 -13.38 24.13
CA ARG A 64 -37.91 -12.71 25.02
C ARG A 64 -36.53 -13.39 25.01
N GLY A 65 -35.50 -12.67 24.58
CA GLY A 65 -34.11 -12.88 25.01
C GLY A 65 -33.21 -13.83 24.19
N ALA A 66 -33.40 -13.98 22.87
CA ALA A 66 -32.42 -14.70 22.05
C ALA A 66 -31.34 -13.74 21.54
N GLU A 67 -30.12 -13.83 22.07
CA GLU A 67 -28.93 -13.28 21.42
C GLU A 67 -28.90 -13.75 19.96
N LEU A 68 -28.87 -12.81 19.02
CA LEU A 68 -28.71 -13.10 17.59
C LEU A 68 -27.26 -13.50 17.33
N TYR A 69 -26.89 -14.74 17.64
CA TYR A 69 -25.61 -15.30 17.22
C TYR A 69 -25.64 -15.60 15.71
N PHE A 70 -24.84 -14.84 14.96
CA PHE A 70 -24.60 -15.11 13.54
C PHE A 70 -23.83 -16.44 13.42
N ARG A 71 -24.54 -17.51 13.05
CA ARG A 71 -23.93 -18.82 12.85
C ARG A 71 -23.26 -18.87 11.48
N LEU A 72 -21.93 -18.76 11.47
CA LEU A 72 -21.12 -18.97 10.27
C LEU A 72 -21.22 -20.43 9.84
N SER A 73 -21.29 -20.68 8.53
CA SER A 73 -21.16 -22.04 8.00
C SER A 73 -19.74 -22.57 8.20
N ASP A 74 -19.55 -23.89 8.21
CA ASP A 74 -18.23 -24.51 8.41
C ASP A 74 -17.19 -24.02 7.40
N GLU A 75 -17.62 -23.72 6.17
CA GLU A 75 -16.76 -23.14 5.14
C GLU A 75 -16.37 -21.69 5.46
N GLN A 76 -17.31 -20.87 5.95
CA GLN A 76 -17.02 -19.51 6.39
C GLN A 76 -16.09 -19.50 7.60
N VAL A 77 -16.30 -20.41 8.56
CA VAL A 77 -15.41 -20.58 9.73
C VAL A 77 -14.00 -20.95 9.28
N ARG A 78 -13.86 -21.86 8.30
CA ARG A 78 -12.56 -22.24 7.76
C ARG A 78 -11.83 -21.06 7.10
N GLN A 79 -12.55 -20.25 6.33
CA GLN A 79 -11.99 -19.04 5.71
C GLN A 79 -11.58 -18.00 6.76
N VAL A 80 -12.43 -17.73 7.74
CA VAL A 80 -12.14 -16.80 8.83
C VAL A 80 -10.95 -17.28 9.66
N LYS A 81 -10.89 -18.58 9.97
CA LYS A 81 -9.77 -19.19 10.68
C LYS A 81 -8.46 -19.07 9.90
N GLY A 82 -8.49 -19.32 8.59
CA GLY A 82 -7.31 -19.13 7.74
C GLY A 82 -6.81 -17.68 7.72
N ILE A 83 -7.72 -16.70 7.73
CA ILE A 83 -7.36 -15.28 7.84
C ILE A 83 -6.80 -14.98 9.24
N TYR A 84 -7.45 -15.49 10.29
CA TYR A 84 -7.02 -15.31 11.66
C TYR A 84 -5.61 -15.84 11.88
N ASP A 85 -5.35 -17.10 11.52
CA ASP A 85 -4.04 -17.76 11.67
C ASP A 85 -2.94 -17.01 10.88
N ARG A 86 -3.27 -16.44 9.72
CA ARG A 86 -2.34 -15.60 8.97
C ARG A 86 -2.03 -14.28 9.67
N LEU A 87 -3.05 -13.62 10.23
CA LEU A 87 -2.90 -12.34 10.94
C LEU A 87 -2.22 -12.48 12.30
N THR A 88 -2.40 -13.61 12.98
CA THR A 88 -1.76 -13.95 14.26
C THR A 88 -0.42 -14.66 14.12
N SER A 89 0.09 -14.82 12.90
CA SER A 89 1.45 -15.34 12.69
C SER A 89 2.49 -14.43 13.36
N ASN A 90 3.50 -15.03 14.01
CA ASN A 90 4.58 -14.31 14.68
C ASN A 90 5.30 -13.32 13.76
N GLU A 91 5.43 -13.65 12.47
CA GLU A 91 5.98 -12.74 11.47
C GLU A 91 5.12 -11.48 11.29
N MET A 92 3.80 -11.61 11.22
CA MET A 92 2.89 -10.47 11.10
C MET A 92 2.91 -9.62 12.39
N MET A 93 2.77 -10.28 13.54
CA MET A 93 2.77 -9.60 14.85
C MET A 93 4.09 -8.87 15.14
N SER A 94 5.25 -9.44 14.79
CA SER A 94 6.54 -8.79 14.97
C SER A 94 6.67 -7.47 14.18
N ARG A 95 6.12 -7.42 12.95
CA ARG A 95 6.05 -6.19 12.15
C ARG A 95 5.10 -5.15 12.76
N CYS A 96 4.00 -5.58 13.39
CA CYS A 96 3.09 -4.70 14.13
C CYS A 96 3.76 -4.08 15.36
N ILE A 97 4.56 -4.86 16.10
CA ILE A 97 5.26 -4.42 17.32
C ILE A 97 6.25 -3.29 17.02
N GLN A 98 6.86 -3.24 15.84
CA GLN A 98 7.80 -2.18 15.47
C GLN A 98 7.13 -0.81 15.30
N GLY A 99 5.81 -0.74 15.09
CA GLY A 99 5.08 0.53 14.94
C GLY A 99 5.41 1.30 13.66
N MET A 100 6.13 0.65 12.74
CA MET A 100 6.36 1.06 11.36
C MET A 100 5.02 1.07 10.61
N THR A 101 4.88 1.89 9.58
CA THR A 101 3.65 1.91 8.79
C THR A 101 3.44 0.52 8.18
N GLN A 102 2.33 -0.14 8.51
CA GLN A 102 1.95 -1.43 7.95
C GLN A 102 1.96 -1.41 6.41
N ASN A 103 1.69 -0.24 5.83
CA ASN A 103 1.70 -0.01 4.40
C ASN A 103 2.74 1.04 3.99
N ARG A 104 3.96 0.62 3.64
CA ARG A 104 4.96 1.53 3.05
C ARG A 104 4.47 2.19 1.75
N ASN A 105 3.55 1.53 1.04
CA ASN A 105 3.00 2.06 -0.21
C ASN A 105 2.10 3.27 0.02
N GLU A 106 1.42 3.38 1.17
CA GLU A 106 0.62 4.58 1.49
C GLU A 106 1.49 5.83 1.54
N HIS A 107 2.64 5.77 2.22
CA HIS A 107 3.54 6.91 2.29
C HIS A 107 4.10 7.30 0.92
N LEU A 108 4.43 6.31 0.08
CA LEU A 108 4.88 6.55 -1.29
C LEU A 108 3.77 7.17 -2.15
N HIS A 109 2.56 6.62 -2.10
CA HIS A 109 1.41 7.14 -2.83
C HIS A 109 1.08 8.58 -2.39
N SER A 110 1.12 8.88 -1.09
CA SER A 110 0.95 10.25 -0.60
C SER A 110 1.97 11.23 -1.20
N ARG A 111 3.22 10.79 -1.44
CA ARG A 111 4.25 11.63 -2.10
C ARG A 111 3.96 11.82 -3.58
N VAL A 112 3.58 10.76 -4.29
CA VAL A 112 3.18 10.85 -5.71
C VAL A 112 2.03 11.83 -5.88
N TRP A 113 0.99 11.71 -5.05
CA TRP A 113 -0.19 12.57 -5.12
C TRP A 113 0.06 14.00 -4.61
N ARG A 114 1.11 14.23 -3.82
CA ARG A 114 1.54 15.58 -3.45
C ARG A 114 2.16 16.33 -4.63
N LEU A 115 2.87 15.61 -5.51
CA LEU A 115 3.45 16.18 -6.74
C LEU A 115 2.41 16.29 -7.86
N CYS A 116 1.54 15.29 -7.97
CA CYS A 116 0.47 15.23 -8.96
C CYS A 116 -0.88 15.01 -8.28
N PRO A 117 -1.58 16.07 -7.86
CA PRO A 117 -2.86 15.95 -7.17
C PRO A 117 -3.90 15.25 -8.04
N LYS A 118 -4.66 14.32 -7.46
CA LYS A 118 -5.65 13.51 -8.18
C LYS A 118 -6.77 14.32 -8.84
N HIS A 119 -7.10 15.48 -8.28
CA HIS A 119 -8.15 16.37 -8.77
C HIS A 119 -7.71 17.21 -9.97
N ARG A 120 -6.42 17.16 -10.34
CA ARG A 120 -5.86 17.96 -11.44
C ARG A 120 -5.44 17.03 -12.57
N ASN A 121 -5.85 17.38 -13.78
CA ASN A 121 -5.42 16.66 -14.98
C ASN A 121 -3.90 16.84 -15.16
N ALA A 122 -3.20 15.72 -15.37
CA ALA A 122 -1.77 15.69 -15.60
C ALA A 122 -1.45 14.83 -16.82
N SER A 123 -0.49 15.28 -17.62
CA SER A 123 0.00 14.47 -18.74
C SER A 123 0.72 13.23 -18.21
N LYS A 124 0.77 12.17 -19.03
CA LYS A 124 1.52 10.94 -18.69
C LYS A 124 2.96 11.25 -18.26
N ARG A 125 3.63 12.19 -18.97
CA ARG A 125 5.01 12.60 -18.66
C ARG A 125 5.13 13.22 -17.27
N MET A 126 4.15 14.01 -16.84
CA MET A 126 4.13 14.61 -15.50
C MET A 126 3.96 13.53 -14.42
N VAL A 127 3.07 12.55 -14.65
CA VAL A 127 2.86 11.44 -13.72
C VAL A 127 4.11 10.55 -13.62
N ASP A 128 4.75 10.24 -14.74
CA ASP A 128 6.01 9.49 -14.76
C ASP A 128 7.11 10.25 -13.98
N PHE A 129 7.24 11.56 -14.20
CA PHE A 129 8.20 12.41 -13.48
C PHE A 129 7.91 12.50 -11.98
N ALA A 130 6.65 12.71 -11.60
CA ALA A 130 6.23 12.77 -10.21
C ALA A 130 6.51 11.44 -9.49
N THR A 131 6.28 10.31 -10.18
CA THR A 131 6.54 8.98 -9.64
C THR A 131 8.04 8.74 -9.45
N ALA A 132 8.86 9.04 -10.46
CA ALA A 132 10.32 8.90 -10.36
C ALA A 132 10.89 9.78 -9.23
N THR A 133 10.47 11.04 -9.16
CA THR A 133 10.91 11.98 -8.11
C THR A 133 10.47 11.51 -6.72
N ALA A 134 9.23 11.03 -6.57
CA ALA A 134 8.73 10.53 -5.30
C ALA A 134 9.52 9.30 -4.80
N VAL A 135 9.88 8.38 -5.71
CA VAL A 135 10.68 7.19 -5.40
C VAL A 135 12.10 7.57 -4.99
N CYS A 136 12.76 8.47 -5.73
CA CYS A 136 14.10 8.95 -5.39
C CYS A 136 14.10 9.62 -4.00
N ASN A 137 13.18 10.56 -3.76
CA ASN A 137 13.07 11.26 -2.49
C ASN A 137 12.74 10.30 -1.33
N TYR A 138 12.00 9.21 -1.60
CA TYR A 138 11.59 8.25 -0.57
C TYR A 138 12.75 7.35 -0.15
N ASN A 139 13.55 6.89 -1.11
CA ASN A 139 14.63 5.95 -0.86
C ASN A 139 15.95 6.62 -0.43
N VAL A 140 16.24 7.84 -0.93
CA VAL A 140 17.56 8.47 -0.78
C VAL A 140 17.51 9.81 0.00
N GLY A 141 16.33 10.42 0.14
CA GLY A 141 16.16 11.75 0.74
C GLY A 141 16.31 12.90 -0.25
N TYR A 142 15.79 14.09 0.08
CA TYR A 142 15.71 15.27 -0.79
C TYR A 142 17.08 15.89 -1.12
N VAL A 143 18.05 15.79 -0.22
CA VAL A 143 19.42 16.28 -0.49
C VAL A 143 20.06 15.47 -1.61
N ASN A 144 20.09 14.13 -1.47
CA ASN A 144 20.76 13.23 -2.40
C ASN A 144 19.97 12.94 -3.68
N SER A 145 18.67 13.18 -3.69
CA SER A 145 17.81 13.03 -4.88
C SER A 145 17.69 14.32 -5.69
N SER A 146 18.44 15.36 -5.32
CA SER A 146 18.36 16.66 -5.97
C SER A 146 18.72 16.56 -7.45
N LEU A 147 17.79 17.02 -8.30
CA LEU A 147 18.02 17.09 -9.74
C LEU A 147 19.17 18.04 -10.09
N MET A 148 19.47 19.02 -9.22
CA MET A 148 20.56 19.98 -9.44
C MET A 148 21.92 19.26 -9.52
N GLU A 149 22.17 18.30 -8.63
CA GLU A 149 23.41 17.50 -8.66
C GLU A 149 23.48 16.64 -9.93
N THR A 150 22.35 16.08 -10.36
CA THR A 150 22.29 15.25 -11.58
C THR A 150 22.48 16.09 -12.85
N LEU A 151 22.01 17.33 -12.85
CA LEU A 151 22.14 18.28 -13.94
C LEU A 151 23.47 19.04 -13.93
N GLY A 152 24.33 18.81 -12.92
CA GLY A 152 25.62 19.49 -12.78
C GLY A 152 25.50 20.98 -12.48
N ILE A 153 24.36 21.40 -11.91
CA ILE A 153 24.11 22.79 -11.52
C ILE A 153 24.55 22.94 -10.06
N GLU A 154 25.49 23.86 -9.83
CA GLU A 154 25.85 24.22 -8.45
C GLU A 154 24.65 24.86 -7.76
N TYR A 155 24.27 24.32 -6.61
CA TYR A 155 23.20 24.86 -5.80
C TYR A 155 23.75 25.84 -4.76
N THR A 156 22.97 26.85 -4.41
CA THR A 156 23.35 27.82 -3.38
C THR A 156 23.24 27.22 -1.98
N THR A 157 23.97 27.79 -1.02
CA THR A 157 23.89 27.41 0.41
C THR A 157 22.46 27.53 0.98
N SER A 158 21.64 28.40 0.41
CA SER A 158 20.22 28.54 0.78
C SER A 158 19.38 27.33 0.36
N ILE A 159 19.61 26.80 -0.85
CA ILE A 159 18.92 25.60 -1.35
C ILE A 159 19.30 24.39 -0.49
N ASP A 160 20.58 24.28 -0.14
CA ASP A 160 21.08 23.18 0.68
C ASP A 160 20.44 23.16 2.07
N LYS A 161 20.39 24.32 2.74
CA LYS A 161 19.68 24.49 4.01
C LYS A 161 18.21 24.10 3.89
N TYR A 162 17.55 24.49 2.79
CA TYR A 162 16.16 24.13 2.53
C TYR A 162 15.97 22.62 2.37
N LEU A 163 16.81 21.95 1.57
CA LEU A 163 16.74 20.50 1.35
C LEU A 163 16.96 19.72 2.65
N VAL A 164 17.97 20.10 3.43
CA VAL A 164 18.24 19.52 4.76
C VAL A 164 17.07 19.73 5.71
N ALA A 165 16.50 20.94 5.74
CA ALA A 165 15.32 21.23 6.56
C ALA A 165 14.11 20.39 6.14
N LYS A 166 13.94 20.17 4.82
CA LYS A 166 12.87 19.32 4.28
C LYS A 166 13.04 17.85 4.67
N ASP A 167 14.27 17.32 4.59
CA ASP A 167 14.57 15.96 5.04
C ASP A 167 14.34 15.80 6.55
N LYS A 168 14.76 16.79 7.36
CA LYS A 168 14.45 16.80 8.80
C LYS A 168 12.94 16.82 9.05
N ALA A 169 12.18 17.65 8.34
CA ALA A 169 10.73 17.73 8.49
C ALA A 169 10.03 16.42 8.12
N MET A 170 10.57 15.64 7.19
CA MET A 170 10.08 14.30 6.85
C MET A 170 10.33 13.29 7.98
N ASP A 171 11.50 13.35 8.62
CA ASP A 171 11.91 12.44 9.69
C ASP A 171 11.25 12.75 11.05
N THR A 172 10.93 14.03 11.28
CA THR A 172 10.44 14.55 12.57
C THR A 172 9.18 13.84 13.08
N PRO A 173 8.13 13.58 12.27
CA PRO A 173 6.94 12.87 12.71
C PRO A 173 7.24 11.45 13.17
N ILE A 174 8.12 10.74 12.45
CA ILE A 174 8.53 9.37 12.78
C ILE A 174 9.32 9.37 14.07
N ARG A 175 10.32 10.24 14.19
CA ARG A 175 11.13 10.39 15.41
C ARG A 175 10.28 10.76 16.62
N ARG A 176 9.32 11.69 16.46
CA ARG A 176 8.37 12.08 17.50
C ARG A 176 7.49 10.90 17.93
N LYS A 177 6.95 10.13 16.97
CA LYS A 177 6.14 8.93 17.27
C LYS A 177 6.97 7.88 18.04
N MET A 178 8.20 7.62 17.60
CA MET A 178 9.10 6.67 18.26
C MET A 178 9.46 7.12 19.67
N ARG A 179 9.75 8.41 19.87
CA ARG A 179 9.99 9.00 21.19
C ARG A 179 8.77 8.87 22.10
N ASN A 180 7.58 9.22 21.61
CA ASN A 180 6.34 9.10 22.39
C ASN A 180 6.04 7.64 22.75
N LYS A 181 6.34 6.68 21.86
CA LYS A 181 6.23 5.24 22.14
C LYS A 181 7.26 4.75 23.14
N LYS A 182 8.48 5.31 23.15
CA LYS A 182 9.49 5.03 24.18
C LYS A 182 9.03 5.55 25.54
N LEU A 183 8.61 6.82 25.59
CA LEU A 183 8.10 7.47 26.79
C LEU A 183 6.89 6.71 27.38
N LYS A 184 5.97 6.25 26.52
CA LYS A 184 4.82 5.45 26.97
C LYS A 184 5.24 4.12 27.60
N ARG A 185 6.23 3.43 27.03
CA ARG A 185 6.78 2.18 27.60
C ARG A 185 7.49 2.41 28.93
N GLU A 186 8.24 3.50 29.06
CA GLU A 186 8.91 3.88 30.32
C GLU A 186 7.87 4.21 31.40
N LEU A 187 6.79 4.93 31.06
CA LEU A 187 5.68 5.21 31.97
C LEU A 187 4.90 3.95 32.37
N GLU A 188 4.59 3.06 31.43
CA GLU A 188 3.92 1.78 31.71
C GLU A 188 4.79 0.87 32.61
N TYR A 189 6.11 0.86 32.42
CA TYR A 189 7.04 0.11 33.28
C TYR A 189 7.13 0.71 34.69
N ALA A 190 7.14 2.04 34.83
CA ALA A 190 7.12 2.71 36.13
C ALA A 190 5.77 2.56 36.86
N ALA A 191 4.65 2.49 36.12
CA ALA A 191 3.31 2.28 36.67
C ALA A 191 3.02 0.81 37.02
N GLY A 192 3.85 -0.12 36.57
CA GLY A 192 3.78 -1.56 36.87
C GLY A 192 4.71 -2.01 38.01
N ALA A 193 5.27 -1.08 38.78
CA ALA A 193 6.11 -1.40 39.93
C ALA A 193 5.23 -1.88 41.11
N PHE A 194 5.12 -3.20 41.23
CA PHE A 194 5.05 -3.88 42.52
C PHE A 194 6.39 -3.76 43.23
#